data_AF-A0A7V9TE94-F1
#
_entry.id   AF-A0A7V9TE94-F1
#
_cell.length_a   1.000
_cell.length_b   1.000
_cell.length_c   1.000
_cell.angle_alpha   90.00
_cell.angle_beta   90.00
_cell.angle_gamma   90.00
#
_symmetry.space_group_name_H-M   'P 1'
#
loop_
_entity.id
_entity.type
_entity.pdbx_description
1 polymer ?
#
loop_
_entity_poly.entity_id
_entity_poly.type
_entity_poly.pdbx_seq_one_letter_code
_entity_poly.pdbx_strand_id
1 'polypeptide(L)' 'VSKQTGQWGTEYSEAQDLGRVTASAKPTTSPVEQFAIKFDPASGKNGVMKMMWEKTEVSVPFTVQ' A
#
# COMPACT_ATOMS: atom_id res chain seq x y z
N VAL A 1 -5.28 8.44 -3.41
CA VAL A 1 -5.83 8.34 -4.79
C VAL A 1 -6.25 9.74 -5.17
N SER A 2 -5.50 10.44 -6.00
CA SER A 2 -5.75 11.86 -6.28
C SER A 2 -6.92 12.08 -7.26
N LYS A 3 -7.65 13.17 -7.08
CA LYS A 3 -8.69 13.68 -7.99
C LYS A 3 -8.13 14.69 -9.02
N GLN A 4 -6.85 15.05 -8.94
CA GLN A 4 -6.23 15.97 -9.88
C GLN A 4 -6.05 15.33 -11.25
N THR A 5 -6.46 16.04 -12.30
CA THR A 5 -6.30 15.63 -13.70
C THR A 5 -5.38 16.61 -14.43
N GLY A 6 -4.66 16.16 -15.47
CA GLY A 6 -3.84 17.02 -16.33
C GLY A 6 -2.49 17.47 -15.75
N GLN A 7 -2.01 16.82 -14.68
CA GLN A 7 -0.73 17.13 -14.04
C GLN A 7 0.40 16.28 -14.63
N TRP A 8 1.58 16.87 -14.81
CA TRP A 8 2.80 16.17 -15.23
C TRP A 8 3.52 15.45 -14.06
N GLY A 9 3.03 15.60 -12.83
CA GLY A 9 3.55 14.93 -11.63
C GLY A 9 4.58 15.74 -10.83
N THR A 10 4.75 17.03 -11.11
CA THR A 10 5.70 17.91 -10.39
C THR A 10 5.12 18.57 -9.15
N GLU A 11 3.79 18.56 -8.99
CA GLU A 11 3.08 19.14 -7.85
C GLU A 11 2.13 18.12 -7.24
N TYR A 12 2.10 18.07 -5.90
CA TYR A 12 1.25 17.15 -5.13
C TYR A 12 0.47 17.92 -4.07
N SER A 13 -0.83 17.66 -3.98
CA SER A 13 -1.71 18.22 -2.94
C SER A 13 -2.52 17.11 -2.27
N GLU A 14 -2.28 16.90 -0.97
CA GLU A 14 -2.99 15.90 -0.15
C GLU A 14 -4.50 16.16 -0.10
N ALA A 15 -4.92 17.42 -0.20
CA ALA A 15 -6.32 17.84 -0.19
C ALA A 15 -7.13 17.28 -1.37
N GLN A 16 -6.45 16.76 -2.40
CA GLN A 16 -7.08 16.17 -3.57
C GLN A 16 -7.14 14.64 -3.52
N ASP A 17 -6.71 14.00 -2.43
CA ASP A 17 -6.87 12.56 -2.27
C ASP A 17 -8.35 12.18 -2.03
N LEU A 18 -8.92 11.38 -2.94
CA LEU A 18 -10.17 10.64 -2.77
C LEU A 18 -10.10 9.63 -1.61
N GLY A 19 -8.90 9.13 -1.31
CA GLY A 19 -8.67 8.20 -0.24
C GLY A 19 -7.18 8.05 0.06
N ARG A 20 -6.87 7.90 1.35
CA ARG A 20 -5.51 7.73 1.87
C ARG A 20 -5.54 6.76 3.04
N VAL A 21 -4.60 5.83 3.05
CA VAL A 21 -4.43 4.83 4.12
C VAL A 21 -2.99 4.85 4.57
N THR A 22 -2.78 4.75 5.89
CA THR A 22 -1.43 4.66 6.46
C THR A 22 -0.90 3.26 6.25
N ALA A 23 0.24 3.15 5.57
CA ALA A 23 0.99 1.91 5.45
C ALA A 23 2.01 1.79 6.58
N SER A 24 2.36 0.56 6.96
CA SER A 24 3.48 0.29 7.88
C SER A 24 4.56 -0.51 7.17
N ALA A 25 5.83 -0.22 7.49
CA ALA A 25 6.99 -0.91 6.93
C ALA A 25 7.76 -1.62 8.04
N LYS A 26 8.22 -2.84 7.76
CA LYS A 26 9.07 -3.62 8.67
C LYS A 26 10.08 -4.46 7.89
N PRO A 27 11.18 -4.90 8.52
CA PRO A 27 12.10 -5.80 7.88
C PRO A 27 11.51 -7.21 7.73
N THR A 28 11.83 -7.91 6.63
CA THR A 28 11.57 -9.35 6.48
C THR A 28 12.68 -10.18 7.13
N THR A 29 12.37 -11.43 7.48
CA THR A 29 13.36 -12.37 8.07
C THR A 29 14.41 -12.85 7.06
N SER A 30 14.08 -12.82 5.77
CA SER A 30 14.95 -13.19 4.66
C SER A 30 14.71 -12.29 3.45
N PRO A 31 15.72 -12.08 2.58
CA PRO A 31 15.56 -11.30 1.36
C PRO A 31 14.49 -11.87 0.42
N VAL A 32 13.68 -11.00 -0.15
CA VAL A 32 12.70 -11.30 -1.20
C VAL A 32 13.23 -10.73 -2.52
N GLU A 33 13.77 -11.59 -3.38
CA GLU A 33 14.43 -11.16 -4.62
C GLU A 33 13.48 -10.55 -5.65
N GLN A 34 12.27 -11.09 -5.77
CA GLN A 34 11.25 -10.59 -6.69
C GLN A 34 10.22 -9.78 -5.93
N PHE A 35 9.92 -8.57 -6.42
CA PHE A 35 8.85 -7.78 -5.85
C PHE A 35 7.53 -8.58 -5.86
N ALA A 36 6.97 -8.80 -4.67
CA ALA A 36 5.80 -9.64 -4.47
C ALA A 36 4.67 -8.85 -3.80
N ILE A 37 3.44 -9.07 -4.28
CA ILE A 37 2.22 -8.55 -3.68
C ILE A 37 1.40 -9.73 -3.16
N LYS A 38 1.03 -9.71 -1.88
CA LYS A 38 0.16 -10.72 -1.24
C LYS A 38 -1.04 -10.06 -0.58
N PHE A 39 -2.14 -10.80 -0.50
CA PHE A 39 -3.36 -10.38 0.19
C PHE A 39 -3.68 -11.39 1.28
N ASP A 40 -3.55 -10.98 2.54
CA ASP A 40 -3.87 -11.82 3.69
C ASP A 40 -5.28 -11.45 4.20
N PRO A 41 -6.16 -12.43 4.42
CA PRO A 41 -7.46 -12.17 5.02
C PRO A 41 -7.30 -11.72 6.48
N ALA A 42 -8.11 -10.75 6.90
CA ALA A 42 -8.32 -10.39 8.30
C ALA A 42 -9.78 -10.68 8.68
N SER A 43 -10.21 -10.28 9.89
CA SER A 43 -11.55 -10.61 10.36
C SER A 43 -12.65 -9.98 9.49
N GLY A 44 -13.68 -10.78 9.17
CA GLY A 44 -14.84 -10.34 8.41
C GLY A 44 -14.49 -9.88 7.00
N LYS A 45 -14.82 -8.62 6.67
CA LYS A 45 -14.56 -8.00 5.35
C LYS A 45 -13.18 -7.35 5.25
N ASN A 46 -12.33 -7.49 6.27
CA ASN A 46 -11.04 -6.82 6.33
C ASN A 46 -9.93 -7.70 5.73
N GLY A 47 -8.88 -7.08 5.24
CA GLY A 47 -7.67 -7.73 4.78
C GLY A 47 -6.45 -6.84 4.88
N VAL A 48 -5.28 -7.42 4.63
CA VAL A 48 -4.00 -6.70 4.57
C VAL A 48 -3.30 -7.04 3.27
N MET A 49 -3.00 -6.02 2.48
CA MET A 49 -2.12 -6.15 1.32
C MET A 49 -0.67 -5.99 1.80
N LYS A 50 0.20 -6.90 1.40
CA LYS A 50 1.64 -6.87 1.69
C LYS A 50 2.41 -6.74 0.39
N MET A 51 3.33 -5.78 0.35
CA MET A 51 4.31 -5.60 -0.71
C MET A 51 5.69 -5.91 -0.15
N MET A 52 6.44 -6.80 -0.78
CA MET A 52 7.75 -7.23 -0.27
C MET A 52 8.82 -7.20 -1.36
N TRP A 53 10.00 -6.72 -1.00
CA TRP A 53 11.23 -6.77 -1.81
C TRP A 53 12.44 -6.63 -0.90
N GLU A 54 13.57 -7.20 -1.30
CA GLU A 54 14.79 -7.21 -0.49
C GLU A 54 14.45 -7.58 0.96
N LYS A 55 14.82 -6.76 1.94
CA LYS A 55 14.46 -6.95 3.34
C LYS A 55 13.26 -6.13 3.80
N THR A 56 12.42 -5.64 2.90
CA THR A 56 11.33 -4.73 3.20
C THR A 56 9.97 -5.40 3.00
N GLU A 57 9.09 -5.32 3.99
CA GLU A 57 7.65 -5.60 3.87
C GLU A 57 6.86 -4.35 4.21
N VAL A 58 6.02 -3.89 3.28
CA VAL A 58 5.04 -2.82 3.50
C VAL A 58 3.64 -3.43 3.59
N SER A 59 2.92 -3.13 4.66
CA SER A 59 1.56 -3.60 4.92
C SER A 59 0.55 -2.46 4.80
N VAL A 60 -0.55 -2.72 4.09
CA VAL A 60 -1.65 -1.78 3.86
C VAL A 60 -2.98 -2.45 4.23
N PRO A 61 -3.71 -1.96 5.26
CA PRO A 61 -5.02 -2.50 5.59
C PRO A 61 -6.07 -2.08 4.55
N PHE A 62 -7.03 -2.97 4.28
CA PHE A 62 -8.19 -2.68 3.44
C PHE A 62 -9.47 -3.36 3.95
N THR A 63 -10.62 -2.89 3.47
CA THR A 63 -11.94 -3.51 3.69
C THR A 63 -12.64 -3.66 2.35
N VAL A 64 -13.22 -4.83 2.09
CA VAL A 64 -14.01 -5.11 0.89
C VAL A 64 -15.45 -4.65 1.13
N GLN A 65 -16.08 -3.97 0.15
CA GLN A 65 -17.46 -3.52 0.25
C GLN A 65 -18.44 -4.61 -0.19
#